data_AF-A0A7Y5KAY9-F1
#
_entry.id   AF-A0A7Y5KAY9-F1
#
_cell.length_a   1.000
_cell.length_b   1.000
_cell.length_c   1.000
_cell.angle_alpha   90.00
_cell.angle_beta   90.00
_cell.angle_gamma   90.00
#
_symmetry.space_group_name_H-M   'P 1'
#
loop_
_entity.id
_entity.type
_entity.pdbx_description
1 polymer ?
#
loop_
_entity_poly.entity_id
_entity_poly.type
_entity_poly.pdbx_seq_one_letter_code
_entity_poly.pdbx_strand_id
1 'polypeptide(L)'
;MLMDRAFYDIPRGARNVVTDFYLSRSPEEFTPDERRVLEAKTKAWFSLFQIESIDAGASAIFLSDLINNSGPFKLIDINLSASGSSNFLLATRLLPFGDWCMTSGISYPFEAKQAQELLGGLKRRVLGSAKKKYRTIPPEDYSRYFFLQFKAQSEIETRYEDV
;
A
#
# COMPACT_ATOMS: atom_id res chain seq x y z
N MET A 1 -8.18 5.68 4.53
CA MET A 1 -7.74 4.96 5.74
C MET A 1 -8.71 3.84 6.14
N LEU A 2 -9.93 4.15 6.62
CA LEU A 2 -10.92 3.11 6.97
C LEU A 2 -11.50 2.42 5.73
N MET A 3 -11.78 3.18 4.67
CA MET A 3 -12.41 2.66 3.44
C MET A 3 -11.48 1.74 2.63
N ASP A 4 -10.20 2.10 2.45
CA ASP A 4 -9.21 1.23 1.79
C ASP A 4 -9.10 -0.14 2.51
N ARG A 5 -8.91 -0.10 3.83
CA ARG A 5 -8.87 -1.30 4.66
C ARG A 5 -10.17 -2.12 4.56
N ALA A 6 -11.33 -1.45 4.56
CA ALA A 6 -12.62 -2.14 4.43
C ALA A 6 -12.80 -2.86 3.09
N PHE A 7 -12.21 -2.35 2.01
CA PHE A 7 -12.29 -2.99 0.69
C PHE A 7 -11.32 -4.16 0.53
N TYR A 8 -10.08 -4.00 0.96
CA TYR A 8 -9.00 -4.93 0.61
C TYR A 8 -8.56 -5.86 1.75
N ASP A 9 -8.60 -5.37 2.99
CA ASP A 9 -7.91 -6.00 4.11
C ASP A 9 -8.86 -6.76 5.04
N ILE A 10 -10.13 -6.37 5.14
CA ILE A 10 -11.11 -7.04 6.01
C ILE A 10 -11.83 -8.13 5.20
N PRO A 11 -11.57 -9.42 5.44
CA PRO A 11 -12.32 -10.48 4.79
C PRO A 11 -13.77 -10.48 5.26
N ARG A 12 -14.70 -10.70 4.32
CA ARG A 12 -16.10 -11.06 4.57
C ARG A 12 -16.28 -12.53 4.19
N GLY A 13 -16.14 -13.41 5.17
CA GLY A 13 -16.05 -14.86 4.93
C GLY A 13 -14.65 -15.24 4.44
N ALA A 14 -14.56 -15.84 3.25
CA ALA A 14 -13.30 -16.32 2.69
C ALA A 14 -12.53 -15.29 1.83
N ARG A 15 -13.14 -14.14 1.51
CA ARG A 15 -12.61 -13.16 0.53
C ARG A 15 -12.85 -11.73 1.01
N ASN A 16 -12.12 -10.76 0.44
CA ASN A 16 -12.41 -9.35 0.64
C ASN A 16 -13.56 -8.88 -0.28
N VAL A 17 -14.07 -7.68 -0.03
CA VAL A 17 -15.24 -7.12 -0.75
C VAL A 17 -14.98 -7.00 -2.25
N VAL A 18 -13.77 -6.63 -2.65
CA VAL A 18 -13.40 -6.45 -4.06
C VAL A 18 -13.46 -7.79 -4.80
N THR A 19 -12.84 -8.83 -4.25
CA THR A 19 -12.83 -10.16 -4.85
C THR A 19 -14.22 -10.78 -4.86
N ASP A 20 -15.00 -10.60 -3.79
CA ASP A 20 -16.38 -11.08 -3.73
C ASP A 20 -17.25 -10.42 -4.80
N PHE A 21 -17.18 -9.08 -4.90
CA PHE A 21 -17.89 -8.33 -5.94
C PHE A 21 -17.54 -8.81 -7.34
N TYR A 22 -16.26 -8.92 -7.67
CA TYR A 22 -15.80 -9.35 -8.99
C TYR A 22 -16.27 -10.77 -9.36
N LEU A 23 -16.27 -11.71 -8.40
CA LEU A 23 -16.67 -13.09 -8.65
C LEU A 23 -18.19 -13.32 -8.59
N SER A 24 -18.95 -12.40 -8.00
CA SER A 24 -20.42 -12.47 -7.91
C SER A 24 -21.14 -12.00 -9.17
N ARG A 25 -20.40 -11.47 -10.15
CA ARG A 25 -20.91 -10.82 -11.35
C ARG A 25 -20.44 -11.54 -12.59
N SER A 26 -21.26 -11.49 -13.63
CA SER A 26 -20.89 -12.09 -14.91
C SER A 26 -19.89 -11.20 -15.64
N PRO A 27 -18.86 -11.74 -16.30
CA PRO A 27 -17.85 -10.94 -16.99
C PRO A 27 -18.42 -9.98 -18.04
N GLU A 28 -19.52 -10.33 -18.70
CA GLU A 28 -20.25 -9.52 -19.68
C GLU A 28 -20.96 -8.29 -19.09
N GLU A 29 -21.11 -8.20 -17.76
CA GLU A 29 -21.63 -6.99 -17.11
C GLU A 29 -20.63 -5.83 -17.14
N PHE A 30 -19.37 -6.08 -17.49
CA PHE A 30 -18.29 -5.10 -17.47
C PHE A 30 -17.72 -4.85 -18.87
N THR A 31 -17.44 -3.58 -19.15
CA THR A 31 -16.58 -3.20 -20.27
C THR A 31 -15.16 -3.80 -20.08
N PRO A 32 -14.37 -3.93 -21.17
CA PRO A 32 -13.00 -4.43 -21.07
C PRO A 32 -12.13 -3.65 -20.07
N ASP A 33 -12.28 -2.33 -20.00
CA ASP A 33 -11.50 -1.48 -19.09
C ASP A 33 -11.93 -1.67 -17.63
N GLU A 34 -13.24 -1.72 -17.36
CA GLU A 34 -13.76 -2.02 -16.02
C GLU A 34 -13.28 -3.39 -15.54
N ARG A 35 -13.31 -4.39 -16.41
CA ARG A 35 -12.81 -5.73 -16.10
C ARG A 35 -11.33 -5.68 -15.75
N ARG A 36 -10.51 -4.98 -16.54
CA ARG A 36 -9.07 -4.83 -16.29
C ARG A 36 -8.80 -4.15 -14.94
N VAL A 37 -9.56 -3.11 -14.60
CA VAL A 37 -9.45 -2.43 -13.30
C VAL A 37 -9.88 -3.34 -12.16
N LEU A 38 -10.99 -4.07 -12.29
CA LEU A 38 -11.46 -5.00 -11.26
C LEU A 38 -10.47 -6.14 -11.04
N GLU A 39 -9.92 -6.73 -12.10
CA GLU A 39 -8.86 -7.74 -12.01
C GLU A 39 -7.63 -7.19 -11.29
N ALA A 40 -7.15 -6.00 -11.65
CA ALA A 40 -6.04 -5.34 -10.96
C ALA A 40 -6.36 -5.13 -9.47
N LYS A 41 -7.58 -4.68 -9.15
CA LYS A 41 -8.02 -4.52 -7.76
C LYS A 41 -8.02 -5.85 -6.99
N THR A 42 -8.40 -6.98 -7.59
CA THR A 42 -8.33 -8.29 -6.90
C THR A 42 -6.90 -8.73 -6.57
N LYS A 43 -5.91 -8.23 -7.31
CA LYS A 43 -4.48 -8.53 -7.15
C LYS A 43 -3.73 -7.43 -6.39
N ALA A 44 -4.44 -6.42 -5.90
CA ALA A 44 -3.83 -5.27 -5.24
C ALA A 44 -3.19 -5.66 -3.91
N TRP A 45 -2.01 -5.14 -3.62
CA TRP A 45 -1.29 -5.44 -2.38
C TRP A 45 -0.77 -4.17 -1.73
N PHE A 46 -0.81 -4.13 -0.40
CA PHE A 46 -0.25 -3.06 0.39
C PHE A 46 1.16 -3.45 0.84
N SER A 47 2.14 -2.56 0.68
CA SER A 47 3.49 -2.78 1.20
C SER A 47 4.20 -1.46 1.53
N LEU A 48 5.45 -1.57 1.97
CA LEU A 48 6.41 -0.47 2.09
C LEU A 48 7.38 -0.53 0.92
N PHE A 49 7.35 0.50 0.08
CA PHE A 49 8.15 0.58 -1.13
C PHE A 49 9.28 1.61 -0.98
N GLN A 50 10.48 1.28 -1.42
CA GLN A 50 11.57 2.23 -1.62
C GLN A 50 11.48 2.79 -3.05
N ILE A 51 11.60 4.11 -3.20
CA ILE A 51 11.78 4.74 -4.51
C ILE A 51 13.24 4.56 -4.93
N GLU A 52 13.48 3.77 -5.97
CA GLU A 52 14.81 3.51 -6.51
C GLU A 52 15.21 4.60 -7.51
N SER A 53 14.30 4.93 -8.42
CA SER A 53 14.52 5.94 -9.46
C SER A 53 13.21 6.52 -9.95
N ILE A 54 13.30 7.68 -10.59
CA ILE A 54 12.16 8.43 -11.13
C ILE A 54 12.51 8.84 -12.57
N ASP A 55 11.59 8.58 -13.49
CA ASP A 55 11.61 9.09 -14.86
C ASP A 55 10.40 10.02 -15.04
N ALA A 56 10.65 11.32 -14.82
CA ALA A 56 9.63 12.35 -14.96
C ALA A 56 9.12 12.49 -16.41
N GLY A 57 9.97 12.20 -17.41
CA GLY A 57 9.59 12.26 -18.82
C GLY A 57 8.58 11.18 -19.20
N ALA A 58 8.68 10.00 -18.58
CA ALA A 58 7.76 8.89 -18.75
C ALA A 58 6.63 8.84 -17.70
N SER A 59 6.56 9.82 -16.78
CA SER A 59 5.65 9.79 -15.63
C SER A 59 5.76 8.50 -14.79
N ALA A 60 6.97 7.96 -14.67
CA ALA A 60 7.24 6.65 -14.12
C ALA A 60 8.15 6.70 -12.89
N ILE A 61 7.89 5.83 -11.93
CA ILE A 61 8.66 5.68 -10.69
C ILE A 61 8.95 4.20 -10.50
N PHE A 62 10.19 3.86 -10.18
CA PHE A 62 10.60 2.48 -9.96
C PHE A 62 10.69 2.20 -8.46
N LEU A 63 9.97 1.18 -8.02
CA LEU A 63 9.74 0.88 -6.61
C LEU A 63 10.22 -0.53 -6.24
N SER A 64 11.01 -0.67 -5.17
CA SER A 64 11.33 -1.98 -4.57
C SER A 64 10.46 -2.22 -3.34
N ASP A 65 9.84 -3.38 -3.23
CA ASP A 65 9.07 -3.81 -2.07
C ASP A 65 10.02 -4.31 -0.96
N LEU A 66 10.10 -3.55 0.12
CA LEU A 66 11.00 -3.83 1.25
C LEU A 66 10.50 -4.92 2.19
N ILE A 67 9.21 -5.26 2.14
CA ILE A 67 8.64 -6.30 3.00
C ILE A 67 8.79 -7.67 2.31
N ASN A 68 8.49 -7.72 1.02
CA ASN A 68 8.52 -8.94 0.23
C ASN A 68 9.88 -9.20 -0.46
N ASN A 69 10.81 -8.25 -0.41
CA ASN A 69 12.10 -8.29 -1.11
C ASN A 69 11.94 -8.57 -2.61
N SER A 70 11.07 -7.79 -3.27
CA SER A 70 10.71 -7.97 -4.68
C SER A 70 10.67 -6.64 -5.42
N GLY A 71 10.81 -6.67 -6.74
CA GLY A 71 10.81 -5.48 -7.60
C GLY A 71 12.01 -5.49 -8.58
N PRO A 72 12.26 -4.37 -9.27
CA PRO A 72 11.52 -3.11 -9.19
C PRO A 72 10.15 -3.19 -9.89
N PHE A 73 9.15 -2.51 -9.34
CA PHE A 73 7.83 -2.30 -9.93
C PHE A 73 7.76 -0.90 -10.55
N LYS A 74 7.22 -0.79 -11.77
CA LYS A 74 6.99 0.50 -12.43
C LYS A 74 5.65 1.09 -12.02
N LEU A 75 5.64 2.10 -11.19
CA LEU A 75 4.46 2.91 -10.86
C LEU A 75 4.32 4.05 -11.89
N ILE A 76 3.12 4.23 -12.44
CA ILE A 76 2.78 5.39 -13.27
C ILE A 76 2.04 6.41 -12.40
N ASP A 77 2.63 7.59 -12.21
CA ASP A 77 2.05 8.69 -11.44
C ASP A 77 2.68 10.02 -11.87
N ILE A 78 1.90 10.89 -12.50
CA ILE A 78 2.38 12.17 -13.05
C ILE A 78 2.93 13.07 -11.94
N ASN A 79 2.17 13.25 -10.86
CA ASN A 79 2.54 14.21 -9.82
C ASN A 79 3.69 13.69 -8.96
N LEU A 80 3.66 12.41 -8.59
CA LEU A 80 4.73 11.81 -7.79
C LEU A 80 6.01 11.67 -8.61
N SER A 81 5.94 11.47 -9.94
CA SER A 81 7.13 11.48 -10.80
C SER A 81 7.75 12.87 -10.95
N ALA A 82 6.96 13.93 -10.81
CA ALA A 82 7.43 15.32 -10.92
C ALA A 82 7.98 15.88 -9.59
N SER A 83 7.48 15.37 -8.46
CA SER A 83 7.78 15.92 -7.11
C SER A 83 8.45 14.93 -6.16
N GLY A 84 8.48 13.64 -6.52
CA GLY A 84 9.05 12.58 -5.70
C GLY A 84 10.56 12.66 -5.58
N SER A 85 11.09 11.94 -4.60
CA SER A 85 12.52 11.79 -4.38
C SER A 85 12.83 10.36 -3.93
N SER A 86 14.00 9.85 -4.33
CA SER A 86 14.53 8.57 -3.85
C SER A 86 14.84 8.56 -2.34
N ASN A 87 14.81 9.72 -1.68
CA ASN A 87 14.95 9.83 -0.23
C ASN A 87 13.68 9.46 0.55
N PHE A 88 12.60 9.06 -0.14
CA PHE A 88 11.35 8.65 0.48
C PHE A 88 11.04 7.17 0.28
N LEU A 89 10.35 6.62 1.28
CA LEU A 89 9.60 5.38 1.21
C LEU A 89 8.13 5.71 1.04
N LEU A 90 7.41 4.82 0.38
CA LEU A 90 5.98 4.92 0.18
C LEU A 90 5.31 3.67 0.74
N ALA A 91 4.59 3.80 1.85
CA ALA A 91 3.67 2.76 2.28
C ALA A 91 2.32 2.97 1.59
N THR A 92 2.00 2.15 0.60
CA THR A 92 0.79 2.31 -0.22
C THR A 92 0.31 0.98 -0.78
N ARG A 93 -0.83 1.00 -1.46
CA ARG A 93 -1.37 -0.13 -2.21
C ARG A 93 -1.09 0.04 -3.69
N LEU A 94 -0.47 -0.97 -4.30
CA LEU A 94 -0.28 -1.04 -5.75
C LEU A 94 -1.36 -1.91 -6.41
N LEU A 95 -1.87 -1.43 -7.55
CA LEU A 95 -2.78 -2.13 -8.46
C LEU A 95 -1.98 -2.50 -9.72
N PRO A 96 -1.76 -3.80 -9.99
CA PRO A 96 -0.96 -4.22 -11.14
C PRO A 96 -1.80 -4.22 -12.44
N PHE A 97 -1.26 -3.63 -13.50
CA PHE A 97 -1.83 -3.54 -14.84
C PHE A 97 -0.94 -4.21 -15.91
N GLY A 98 -0.31 -5.32 -15.55
CA GLY A 98 0.73 -5.99 -16.36
C GLY A 98 2.10 -5.48 -15.96
N ASP A 99 2.79 -4.79 -16.87
CA ASP A 99 4.18 -4.33 -16.67
C ASP A 99 4.29 -3.03 -15.86
N TRP A 100 3.18 -2.55 -15.31
CA TRP A 100 3.11 -1.31 -14.55
C TRP A 100 2.02 -1.37 -13.50
N CYS A 101 2.08 -0.45 -12.55
CA CYS A 101 1.17 -0.34 -11.43
C CYS A 101 0.59 1.07 -11.32
N MET A 102 -0.54 1.18 -10.64
CA MET A 102 -1.08 2.43 -10.09
C MET A 102 -1.17 2.34 -8.57
N THR A 103 -1.28 3.48 -7.90
CA THR A 103 -1.67 3.50 -6.48
C THR A 103 -3.20 3.40 -6.34
N SER A 104 -3.67 2.94 -5.18
CA SER A 104 -5.08 3.11 -4.79
C SER A 104 -5.20 3.39 -3.30
N GLY A 105 -6.25 4.12 -2.94
CA GLY A 105 -6.55 4.44 -1.55
C GLY A 105 -5.67 5.57 -1.04
N ILE A 106 -4.83 5.26 -0.05
CA ILE A 106 -4.02 6.24 0.68
C ILE A 106 -2.57 5.78 0.74
N SER A 107 -1.67 6.74 0.60
CA SER A 107 -0.23 6.55 0.70
C SER A 107 0.30 7.27 1.93
N TYR A 108 1.26 6.65 2.62
CA TYR A 108 1.99 7.26 3.73
C TYR A 108 3.46 7.39 3.34
N PRO A 109 3.94 8.64 3.12
CA PRO A 109 5.35 8.87 2.88
C PRO A 109 6.14 8.74 4.20
N PHE A 110 7.33 8.17 4.10
CA PHE A 110 8.32 8.11 5.18
C PHE A 110 9.69 8.48 4.63
N GLU A 111 10.61 8.94 5.47
CA GLU A 111 11.99 9.16 5.08
C GLU A 111 12.73 7.82 4.92
N ALA A 112 13.61 7.68 3.93
CA ALA A 112 14.35 6.44 3.64
C ALA A 112 15.13 5.91 4.85
N LYS A 113 15.69 6.80 5.69
CA LYS A 113 16.41 6.42 6.93
C LYS A 113 15.52 5.68 7.94
N GLN A 114 14.19 5.81 7.85
CA GLN A 114 13.24 5.15 8.75
C GLN A 114 12.98 3.69 8.36
N ALA A 115 13.50 3.20 7.22
CA ALA A 115 13.24 1.84 6.72
C ALA A 115 13.51 0.76 7.78
N GLN A 116 14.69 0.80 8.41
CA GLN A 116 15.08 -0.22 9.39
C GLN A 116 14.20 -0.18 10.64
N GLU A 117 13.83 1.01 11.10
CA GLU A 117 12.94 1.17 12.24
C GLU A 117 11.53 0.65 11.92
N LEU A 118 10.97 1.03 10.77
CA LEU A 118 9.64 0.62 10.32
C LEU A 118 9.57 -0.90 10.12
N LEU A 119 10.54 -1.50 9.46
CA LEU A 119 10.61 -2.95 9.26
C LEU A 119 10.84 -3.70 10.57
N GLY A 120 11.71 -3.16 11.44
CA GLY A 120 11.97 -3.70 12.77
C GLY A 120 10.72 -3.65 13.66
N GLY A 121 9.96 -2.56 13.63
CA GLY A 121 8.71 -2.41 14.37
C GLY A 121 7.63 -3.36 13.87
N LEU A 122 7.54 -3.56 12.55
CA LEU A 122 6.64 -4.55 11.95
C LEU A 122 7.02 -5.95 12.44
N LYS A 123 8.30 -6.36 12.31
CA LYS A 123 8.81 -7.64 12.81
C LYS A 123 8.60 -7.83 14.31
N ARG A 124 8.78 -6.80 15.14
CA ARG A 124 8.50 -6.87 16.58
C ARG A 124 7.03 -7.08 16.88
N ARG A 125 6.11 -6.50 16.12
CA ARG A 125 4.67 -6.79 16.26
C ARG A 125 4.34 -8.21 15.81
N VAL A 126 5.03 -8.75 14.81
CA VAL A 126 4.94 -10.17 14.44
C VAL A 126 5.35 -11.06 15.62
N LEU A 127 6.52 -10.77 16.21
CA LEU A 127 7.14 -11.63 17.22
C LEU A 127 6.57 -11.45 18.63
N GLY A 128 6.21 -10.21 19.01
CA GLY A 128 5.69 -9.83 20.33
C GLY A 128 4.19 -10.04 20.48
N SER A 129 3.47 -10.34 19.39
CA SER A 129 2.07 -10.76 19.46
C SER A 129 1.98 -12.20 19.98
N ALA A 130 2.14 -12.37 21.29
CA ALA A 130 1.66 -13.53 22.04
C ALA A 130 0.12 -13.68 22.04
N LYS A 131 -0.59 -13.04 21.09
CA LYS A 131 -1.93 -13.48 20.66
C LYS A 131 -1.73 -14.71 19.76
N LYS A 132 -1.51 -15.85 20.42
CA LYS A 132 -1.49 -17.30 20.08
C LYS A 132 -1.97 -17.83 18.69
N LYS A 133 -2.12 -17.05 17.62
CA LYS A 133 -2.73 -17.52 16.35
C LYS A 133 -1.97 -17.18 15.07
N TYR A 134 -1.09 -16.17 15.05
CA TYR A 134 -0.38 -15.77 13.82
C TYR A 134 1.13 -15.58 14.06
N ARG A 135 1.96 -16.37 13.38
CA ARG A 135 3.44 -16.29 13.39
C ARG A 135 3.99 -15.16 12.51
N THR A 136 3.15 -14.54 11.71
CA THR A 136 3.39 -13.40 10.81
C THR A 136 2.25 -12.40 10.97
N ILE A 137 2.51 -11.10 10.80
CA ILE A 137 1.43 -10.12 10.65
C ILE A 137 0.83 -10.42 9.30
N PRO A 138 -0.46 -10.74 9.22
CA PRO A 138 -1.09 -10.98 7.94
C PRO A 138 -0.99 -9.72 7.06
N PRO A 139 -0.74 -9.85 5.73
CA PRO A 139 -0.59 -8.69 4.85
C PRO A 139 -1.72 -7.65 4.96
N GLU A 140 -2.93 -8.09 5.29
CA GLU A 140 -4.08 -7.22 5.55
C GLU A 140 -3.90 -6.24 6.73
N ASP A 141 -2.94 -6.46 7.62
CA ASP A 141 -2.66 -5.59 8.76
C ASP A 141 -1.51 -4.61 8.52
N TYR A 142 -0.83 -4.67 7.37
CA TYR A 142 0.23 -3.73 7.03
C TYR A 142 -0.30 -2.29 6.93
N SER A 143 -1.42 -2.07 6.24
CA SER A 143 -2.02 -0.75 6.08
C SER A 143 -2.30 -0.05 7.42
N ARG A 144 -2.80 -0.80 8.41
CA ARG A 144 -3.06 -0.32 9.76
C ARG A 144 -1.77 -0.05 10.51
N TYR A 145 -0.76 -0.91 10.37
CA TYR A 145 0.54 -0.68 11.00
C TYR A 145 1.15 0.64 10.53
N PHE A 146 1.27 0.85 9.22
CA PHE A 146 1.90 2.04 8.65
C PHE A 146 1.10 3.31 8.94
N PHE A 147 -0.23 3.25 8.95
CA PHE A 147 -1.03 4.38 9.42
C PHE A 147 -0.70 4.80 10.84
N LEU A 148 -0.58 3.85 11.77
CA LEU A 148 -0.26 4.17 13.16
C LEU A 148 1.15 4.77 13.28
N GLN A 149 2.11 4.31 12.48
CA GLN A 149 3.45 4.90 12.43
C GLN A 149 3.41 6.33 11.87
N PHE A 150 2.71 6.53 10.76
CA PHE A 150 2.55 7.84 10.14
C PHE A 150 1.86 8.84 11.09
N LYS A 151 0.75 8.42 11.70
CA LYS A 151 0.01 9.24 12.67
C LYS A 151 0.90 9.66 13.85
N ALA A 152 1.69 8.74 14.41
CA ALA A 152 2.58 9.05 15.55
C ALA A 152 3.67 10.07 15.18
N GLN A 153 4.06 10.15 13.91
CA GLN A 153 5.01 11.16 13.41
C GLN A 153 4.31 12.51 13.14
N SER A 154 3.05 12.49 12.72
CA SER A 154 2.27 13.70 12.44
C SER A 154 1.73 14.41 13.70
N GLU A 155 1.59 13.72 14.83
CA GLU A 155 1.13 14.30 16.12
C GLU A 155 2.19 15.17 16.85
N ILE A 156 3.19 15.71 16.12
CA ILE A 156 4.09 16.77 16.60
C ILE A 156 3.55 18.19 16.30
N GLU A 157 2.51 18.36 15.49
CA GLU A 157 1.88 19.68 15.25
C GLU A 157 0.36 19.62 15.37
N THR A 158 -0.16 19.48 16.59
CA THR A 158 -1.48 20.02 16.93
C THR A 158 -1.53 20.28 18.43
N ARG A 159 -0.69 21.21 18.89
CA ARG A 159 -1.06 22.00 20.08
C ARG A 159 -2.22 22.87 19.64
N TYR A 160 -3.42 22.56 20.15
CA TYR A 160 -4.51 23.52 20.22
C TYR A 160 -4.09 24.60 21.22
N GLU A 161 -3.25 25.53 20.79
CA GLU A 161 -3.14 26.86 21.39
C GLU A 161 -3.50 27.84 20.28
N ASP A 162 -4.45 28.74 20.60
CA ASP A 162 -4.90 29.91 19.83
C ASP A 162 -5.95 29.69 18.72
N VAL A 163 -7.21 29.44 19.12
CA VAL A 163 -8.40 30.14 18.57
C VAL A 163 -9.38 30.44 19.71
#